data_AF-A0A0J7J2Y5-F1
#
_entry.id   AF-A0A0J7J2Y5-F1
#
_cell.length_a   1.000
_cell.length_b   1.000
_cell.length_c   1.000
_cell.angle_alpha   90.00
_cell.angle_beta   90.00
_cell.angle_gamma   90.00
#
_symmetry.space_group_name_H-M   'P 1'
#
loop_
_entity.id
_entity.type
_entity.pdbx_description
1 polymer ?
#
loop_
_entity_poly.entity_id
_entity_poly.type
_entity_poly.pdbx_seq_one_letter_code
_entity_poly.pdbx_strand_id
1 'polypeptide(L)'
;MKKTTLFAIPLLAALFLSSCKDDRMGDEVKSIDPVKIDSVNIPKDSMAVTSTMKIWTYSNLQSKCEGFYGYDYIHVDEFTRNVTSYKFKTDAQCGDQVTRYQEIRFQPQKVGNYTFKFWNGKDSGGQNVWIQKNIKVY
;
A
#
# COMPACT_ATOMS: atom_id res chain seq x y z
N MET A 1 9.60 5.66 -69.00
CA MET A 1 9.86 6.43 -67.75
C MET A 1 8.59 7.15 -67.32
N LYS A 2 8.24 7.07 -66.02
CA LYS A 2 7.36 7.93 -65.18
C LYS A 2 6.53 7.02 -64.27
N LYS A 3 7.12 6.41 -63.23
CA LYS A 3 7.31 6.97 -61.86
C LYS A 3 6.02 7.60 -61.30
N THR A 4 5.00 6.78 -61.01
CA THR A 4 3.77 7.18 -60.30
C THR A 4 3.47 6.26 -59.12
N THR A 5 4.49 5.90 -58.36
CA THR A 5 4.39 5.14 -57.11
C THR A 5 5.30 5.79 -56.09
N LEU A 6 5.01 7.03 -55.68
CA LEU A 6 5.85 7.72 -54.69
C LEU A 6 5.15 8.80 -53.86
N PHE A 7 3.82 8.76 -53.75
CA PHE A 7 3.06 9.77 -52.98
C PHE A 7 2.14 9.22 -51.89
N ALA A 8 2.01 7.90 -51.74
CA ALA A 8 1.17 7.30 -50.68
C ALA A 8 1.93 7.08 -49.35
N ILE A 9 3.26 7.05 -49.39
CA ILE A 9 4.13 6.79 -48.21
C ILE A 9 4.24 7.99 -47.25
N PRO A 10 4.35 9.26 -47.68
CA PRO A 10 4.50 10.37 -46.74
C PRO A 10 3.21 10.71 -45.98
N LEU A 11 2.04 10.35 -46.51
CA LEU A 11 0.75 10.58 -45.86
C LEU A 11 0.48 9.59 -44.71
N LEU A 12 0.95 8.34 -44.85
CA LEU A 12 0.85 7.34 -43.80
C LEU A 12 1.85 7.61 -42.65
N ALA A 13 3.01 8.20 -42.95
CA ALA A 13 4.01 8.62 -41.96
C ALA A 13 3.52 9.78 -41.08
N ALA A 14 2.70 10.68 -41.62
CA ALA A 14 2.15 11.83 -40.88
C ALA A 14 1.14 11.44 -39.79
N LEU A 15 0.49 10.28 -39.91
CA LEU A 15 -0.48 9.76 -38.93
C LEU A 15 0.19 9.16 -37.68
N PHE A 16 1.49 8.90 -37.69
CA PHE A 16 2.24 8.45 -36.51
C PHE A 16 2.76 9.60 -35.63
N LEU A 17 2.62 10.85 -36.08
CA LEU A 17 3.08 12.04 -35.33
C LEU A 17 1.99 12.67 -34.45
N SER A 18 0.76 12.16 -34.48
CA SER A 18 -0.22 12.45 -33.41
C SER A 18 0.20 11.66 -32.16
N SER A 19 1.28 12.14 -31.54
CA SER A 19 1.71 11.78 -30.20
C SER A 19 0.50 11.76 -29.29
N CYS A 20 0.29 10.68 -28.54
CA CYS A 20 -0.62 10.68 -27.40
C CYS A 20 -0.27 11.90 -26.56
N LYS A 21 -1.16 12.88 -26.57
CA LYS A 21 -1.07 13.99 -25.62
C LYS A 21 -1.37 13.31 -24.29
N ASP A 22 -0.38 13.31 -23.41
CA ASP A 22 -0.52 12.71 -22.09
C ASP A 22 -1.43 13.65 -21.30
N ASP A 23 -2.74 13.43 -21.45
CA ASP A 23 -3.79 14.21 -20.81
C ASP A 23 -3.86 13.87 -19.31
N ARG A 24 -2.71 13.88 -18.62
CA ARG A 24 -2.60 13.54 -17.20
C ARG A 24 -3.32 14.58 -16.37
N MET A 25 -4.60 14.36 -16.16
CA MET A 25 -5.44 15.10 -15.24
C MET A 25 -5.28 14.49 -13.84
N GLY A 26 -4.59 15.21 -12.96
CA GLY A 26 -4.43 14.85 -11.54
C GLY A 26 -2.96 14.79 -11.10
N ASP A 27 -2.75 14.71 -9.79
CA ASP A 27 -1.43 14.56 -9.21
C ASP A 27 -0.90 13.14 -9.45
N GLU A 28 0.36 13.03 -9.86
CA GLU A 28 0.99 11.75 -10.19
C GLU A 28 1.66 11.12 -8.98
N VAL A 29 1.52 9.79 -8.82
CA VAL A 29 2.29 9.04 -7.82
C VAL A 29 3.78 9.09 -8.18
N LYS A 30 4.61 9.57 -7.25
CA LYS A 30 6.07 9.66 -7.37
C LYS A 30 6.81 8.56 -6.64
N SER A 31 6.29 8.09 -5.51
CA SER A 31 6.92 7.02 -4.74
C SER A 31 5.92 6.19 -3.96
N ILE A 32 6.36 4.99 -3.58
CA ILE A 32 5.70 4.10 -2.64
C ILE A 32 6.76 3.73 -1.60
N ASP A 33 6.52 4.12 -0.35
CA ASP A 33 7.50 4.01 0.72
C ASP A 33 6.86 3.35 1.96
N PRO A 34 7.62 2.59 2.76
CA PRO A 34 7.11 2.06 4.01
C PRO A 34 6.74 3.22 4.96
N VAL A 35 5.60 3.09 5.62
CA VAL A 35 5.14 4.00 6.66
C VAL A 35 4.94 3.23 7.95
N LYS A 36 5.41 3.80 9.06
CA LYS A 36 5.23 3.18 10.36
C LYS A 36 3.74 3.07 10.70
N ILE A 37 3.36 1.96 11.32
CA ILE A 37 2.08 1.81 11.99
C ILE A 37 2.28 2.34 13.40
N ASP A 38 1.74 3.53 13.70
CA ASP A 38 1.89 4.22 14.97
C ASP A 38 1.12 3.54 16.10
N SER A 39 -0.06 2.99 15.80
CA SER A 39 -0.85 2.23 16.76
C SER A 39 -1.76 1.20 16.10
N VAL A 40 -2.23 0.24 16.89
CA VAL A 40 -3.10 -0.85 16.43
C VAL A 40 -4.23 -1.07 17.44
N ASN A 41 -5.46 -1.14 16.93
CA ASN A 41 -6.63 -1.54 17.69
C ASN A 41 -7.11 -2.91 17.20
N ILE A 42 -7.14 -3.87 18.13
CA ILE A 42 -7.76 -5.17 17.95
C ILE A 42 -8.89 -5.25 18.99
N PRO A 43 -10.16 -5.44 18.57
CA PRO A 43 -11.30 -5.27 19.46
C PRO A 43 -11.40 -6.38 20.52
N LYS A 44 -10.83 -7.56 20.25
CA LYS A 44 -10.80 -8.72 21.13
C LYS A 44 -9.47 -9.44 20.99
N ASP A 45 -9.00 -10.05 22.07
CA ASP A 45 -7.81 -10.90 22.08
C ASP A 45 -8.10 -12.36 21.66
N SER A 46 -9.36 -12.67 21.36
CA SER A 46 -9.80 -14.02 21.00
C SER A 46 -10.97 -14.01 20.03
N MET A 47 -11.05 -15.06 19.19
CA MET A 47 -12.10 -15.23 18.19
C MET A 47 -12.30 -16.71 17.83
N ALA A 48 -13.48 -17.06 17.35
CA ALA A 48 -13.72 -18.38 16.77
C ALA A 48 -13.00 -18.52 15.42
N VAL A 49 -12.47 -19.70 15.12
CA VAL A 49 -11.94 -20.04 13.80
C VAL A 49 -12.99 -19.76 12.71
N THR A 50 -12.55 -19.36 11.52
CA THR A 50 -13.38 -18.95 10.36
C THR A 50 -14.22 -17.69 10.54
N SER A 51 -14.38 -17.16 11.76
CA SER A 51 -14.98 -15.85 11.97
C SER A 51 -14.07 -14.74 11.43
N THR A 52 -14.63 -13.56 11.14
CA THR A 52 -13.85 -12.39 10.68
C THR A 52 -13.73 -11.37 11.81
N MET A 53 -12.50 -11.00 12.16
CA MET A 53 -12.21 -9.89 13.06
C MET A 53 -11.55 -8.75 12.29
N LYS A 54 -12.00 -7.52 12.56
CA LYS A 54 -11.39 -6.31 12.02
C LYS A 54 -10.25 -5.87 12.93
N ILE A 55 -9.10 -5.62 12.35
CA ILE A 55 -7.93 -5.02 13.00
C ILE A 55 -7.72 -3.65 12.36
N TRP A 56 -7.64 -2.60 13.17
CA TRP A 56 -7.38 -1.25 12.68
C TRP A 56 -5.94 -0.85 12.97
N THR A 57 -5.23 -0.40 11.93
CA THR A 57 -3.89 0.19 12.07
C THR A 57 -3.96 1.68 11.82
N TYR A 58 -3.16 2.46 12.53
CA TYR A 58 -3.13 3.92 12.41
C TYR A 58 -1.72 4.36 12.02
N SER A 59 -1.63 5.24 11.02
CA SER A 59 -0.38 5.84 10.57
C SER A 59 -0.57 7.34 10.38
N ASN A 60 0.45 8.11 10.73
CA ASN A 60 0.52 9.53 10.41
C ASN A 60 1.00 9.74 8.98
N LEU A 61 0.21 10.46 8.18
CA LEU A 61 0.48 10.79 6.78
C LEU A 61 0.37 12.29 6.57
N GLN A 62 1.05 12.83 5.55
CA GLN A 62 0.85 14.21 5.13
C GLN A 62 -0.41 14.31 4.25
N SER A 63 -1.34 15.19 4.63
CA SER A 63 -2.58 15.35 3.86
C SER A 63 -2.31 15.88 2.44
N LYS A 64 -3.27 15.69 1.53
CA LYS A 64 -3.25 16.10 0.11
C LYS A 64 -2.26 15.38 -0.80
N CYS A 65 -1.09 14.98 -0.30
CA CYS A 65 -0.03 14.39 -1.12
C CYS A 65 0.30 12.93 -0.76
N GLU A 66 -0.05 12.45 0.44
CA GLU A 66 0.21 11.07 0.85
C GLU A 66 -1.10 10.32 1.15
N GLY A 67 -1.09 9.02 0.86
CA GLY A 67 -2.22 8.15 1.15
C GLY A 67 -1.77 6.72 1.37
N PHE A 68 -2.68 5.89 1.90
CA PHE A 68 -2.41 4.47 2.06
C PHE A 68 -2.32 3.79 0.69
N TYR A 69 -1.25 3.02 0.50
CA TYR A 69 -1.04 2.25 -0.72
C TYR A 69 -1.44 0.78 -0.52
N GLY A 70 -1.01 0.18 0.59
CA GLY A 70 -1.25 -1.24 0.85
C GLY A 70 -0.47 -1.74 2.06
N TYR A 71 -0.69 -3.01 2.39
CA TYR A 71 0.14 -3.73 3.35
C TYR A 71 1.00 -4.75 2.64
N ASP A 72 2.23 -4.91 3.12
CA ASP A 72 2.96 -6.16 2.97
C ASP A 72 2.63 -7.05 4.18
N TYR A 73 1.85 -8.10 3.92
CA TYR A 73 1.31 -9.02 4.93
C TYR A 73 2.00 -10.38 4.80
N ILE A 74 3.11 -10.54 5.50
CA ILE A 74 3.99 -11.70 5.40
C ILE A 74 3.57 -12.78 6.40
N HIS A 75 3.34 -13.99 5.88
CA HIS A 75 3.20 -15.20 6.68
C HIS A 75 4.60 -15.74 6.99
N VAL A 76 5.12 -15.46 8.18
CA VAL A 76 6.45 -15.91 8.60
C VAL A 76 6.41 -17.42 8.91
N ASP A 77 5.35 -17.86 9.55
CA ASP A 77 5.03 -19.27 9.82
C ASP A 77 3.50 -19.43 9.90
N GLU A 78 3.03 -20.60 10.36
CA GLU A 78 1.60 -20.91 10.49
C GLU A 78 0.82 -19.86 11.28
N PHE A 79 1.38 -19.34 12.37
CA PHE A 79 0.70 -18.47 13.34
C PHE A 79 1.32 -17.07 13.47
N THR A 80 2.49 -16.81 12.88
CA THR A 80 3.15 -15.51 12.91
C THR A 80 2.88 -14.70 11.64
N ARG A 81 2.51 -13.43 11.80
CA ARG A 81 2.30 -12.46 10.73
C ARG A 81 3.16 -11.22 10.96
N ASN A 82 3.97 -10.85 9.97
CA ASN A 82 4.62 -9.55 9.94
C ASN A 82 3.83 -8.64 9.00
N VAL A 83 3.52 -7.43 9.45
CA VAL A 83 2.69 -6.47 8.71
C VAL A 83 3.44 -5.15 8.60
N THR A 84 3.72 -4.74 7.37
CA THR A 84 4.30 -3.42 7.07
C THR A 84 3.30 -2.62 6.25
N SER A 85 3.04 -1.37 6.63
CA SER A 85 2.18 -0.47 5.85
C SER A 85 3.02 0.32 4.85
N TYR A 86 2.47 0.57 3.67
CA TYR A 86 3.06 1.42 2.65
C TYR A 86 2.15 2.59 2.35
N LYS A 87 2.76 3.74 2.12
CA LYS A 87 2.09 4.94 1.62
C LYS A 87 2.56 5.24 0.21
N PHE A 88 1.67 5.80 -0.60
CA PHE A 88 2.07 6.49 -1.82
C PHE A 88 2.30 7.97 -1.50
N LYS A 89 3.12 8.63 -2.33
CA LYS A 89 3.28 10.08 -2.36
C LYS A 89 3.10 10.60 -3.78
N THR A 90 2.36 11.69 -3.94
CA THR A 90 2.19 12.38 -5.23
C THR A 90 3.05 13.65 -5.34
N ASP A 91 3.01 14.32 -6.49
CA ASP A 91 3.58 15.66 -6.67
C ASP A 91 2.73 16.81 -6.14
N ALA A 92 1.56 16.51 -5.57
CA ALA A 92 0.74 17.51 -4.90
C ALA A 92 1.51 18.21 -3.77
N GLN A 93 1.18 19.48 -3.51
CA GLN A 93 1.65 20.15 -2.31
C GLN A 93 1.02 19.52 -1.05
N CYS A 94 1.87 18.99 -0.17
CA CYS A 94 1.46 18.42 1.09
C CYS A 94 0.83 19.47 2.03
N GLY A 95 -0.22 19.07 2.73
CA GLY A 95 -0.80 19.80 3.86
C GLY A 95 -0.29 19.28 5.20
N ASP A 96 -1.06 19.53 6.25
CA ASP A 96 -0.72 19.11 7.62
C ASP A 96 -0.66 17.58 7.77
N GLN A 97 0.08 17.14 8.78
CA GLN A 97 0.11 15.76 9.20
C GLN A 97 -1.25 15.37 9.80
N VAL A 98 -1.74 14.21 9.39
CA VAL A 98 -3.03 13.68 9.81
C VAL A 98 -2.93 12.18 10.08
N THR A 99 -3.56 11.72 11.15
CA THR A 99 -3.70 10.28 11.39
C THR A 99 -4.72 9.71 10.42
N ARG A 100 -4.35 8.61 9.76
CA ARG A 100 -5.23 7.82 8.90
C ARG A 100 -5.27 6.39 9.43
N TYR A 101 -6.44 5.79 9.36
CA TYR A 101 -6.64 4.40 9.76
C TYR A 101 -6.92 3.54 8.55
N GLN A 102 -6.56 2.26 8.66
CA GLN A 102 -6.80 1.24 7.65
C GLN A 102 -7.22 -0.07 8.33
N GLU A 103 -7.98 -0.89 7.62
CA GLU A 103 -8.61 -2.11 8.14
C GLU A 103 -7.93 -3.36 7.54
N ILE A 104 -7.53 -4.29 8.41
CA ILE A 104 -7.20 -5.67 8.05
C ILE A 104 -8.35 -6.56 8.49
N ARG A 105 -8.88 -7.36 7.57
CA ARG A 105 -9.89 -8.38 7.87
C ARG A 105 -9.20 -9.71 8.13
N PHE A 106 -9.06 -10.08 9.39
CA PHE A 106 -8.44 -11.33 9.79
C PHE A 106 -9.49 -12.44 9.88
N GLN A 107 -9.29 -13.51 9.10
CA GLN A 107 -10.16 -14.68 9.07
C GLN A 107 -9.32 -15.98 9.09
N PRO A 108 -8.91 -16.46 10.28
CA PRO A 108 -8.06 -17.63 10.42
C PRO A 108 -8.79 -18.93 10.03
N GLN A 109 -8.06 -19.85 9.40
CA GLN A 109 -8.56 -21.17 9.02
C GLN A 109 -8.09 -22.29 9.96
N LYS A 110 -7.24 -21.96 10.94
CA LYS A 110 -6.69 -22.91 11.91
C LYS A 110 -6.78 -22.35 13.32
N VAL A 111 -7.13 -23.20 14.27
CA VAL A 111 -7.07 -22.93 15.71
C VAL A 111 -5.62 -22.77 16.14
N GLY A 112 -5.34 -21.83 17.03
CA GLY A 112 -3.98 -21.55 17.50
C GLY A 112 -3.81 -20.13 18.05
N ASN A 113 -2.60 -19.84 18.53
CA ASN A 113 -2.24 -18.52 19.04
C ASN A 113 -1.49 -17.74 17.96
N TYR A 114 -2.17 -16.78 17.34
CA TYR A 114 -1.59 -15.97 16.27
C TYR A 114 -0.84 -14.79 16.85
N THR A 115 0.39 -14.56 16.38
CA THR A 115 1.21 -13.40 16.72
C THR A 115 1.32 -12.47 15.52
N PHE A 116 0.87 -11.24 15.68
CA PHE A 116 1.04 -10.17 14.71
C PHE A 116 2.17 -9.25 15.16
N LYS A 117 3.08 -8.91 14.25
CA LYS A 117 4.10 -7.89 14.40
C LYS A 117 3.87 -6.80 13.38
N PHE A 118 3.46 -5.62 13.82
CA PHE A 118 3.22 -4.46 12.97
C PHE A 118 4.44 -3.54 12.98
N TRP A 119 5.01 -3.23 11.81
CA TRP A 119 6.24 -2.45 11.72
C TRP A 119 6.02 -1.00 12.21
N ASN A 120 6.82 -0.57 13.17
CA ASN A 120 6.73 0.73 13.83
C ASN A 120 7.97 1.61 13.57
N GLY A 121 8.67 1.37 12.46
CA GLY A 121 9.87 2.13 12.12
C GLY A 121 11.16 1.43 12.54
N LYS A 122 12.23 2.22 12.63
CA LYS A 122 13.54 1.79 13.11
C LYS A 122 13.94 2.59 14.34
N ASP A 123 14.68 1.95 15.24
CA ASP A 123 15.32 2.63 16.37
C ASP A 123 16.55 3.44 15.93
N SER A 124 17.23 4.07 16.89
CA SER A 124 18.46 4.85 16.63
C SER A 124 19.63 4.00 16.11
N GLY A 125 19.60 2.68 16.32
CA GLY A 125 20.57 1.73 15.78
C GLY A 125 20.20 1.19 14.39
N GLY A 126 19.09 1.63 13.80
CA GLY A 126 18.61 1.17 12.51
C GLY A 126 17.90 -0.19 12.54
N GLN A 127 17.60 -0.72 13.73
CA GLN A 127 16.90 -1.99 13.90
C GLN A 127 15.39 -1.78 13.83
N ASN A 128 14.67 -2.74 13.23
CA ASN A 128 13.22 -2.65 13.12
C ASN A 128 12.54 -2.76 14.48
N VAL A 129 11.64 -1.83 14.75
CA VAL A 129 10.76 -1.83 15.93
C VAL A 129 9.39 -2.35 15.50
N TRP A 130 8.78 -3.20 16.33
CA TRP A 130 7.51 -3.85 16.04
C TRP A 130 6.52 -3.68 17.18
N ILE A 131 5.26 -3.34 16.85
CA ILE A 131 4.13 -3.48 17.77
C ILE A 131 3.69 -4.93 17.68
N GLN A 132 3.84 -5.69 18.77
CA GLN A 132 3.39 -7.08 18.83
C GLN A 132 1.99 -7.19 19.44
N LYS A 133 1.12 -7.99 18.83
CA LYS A 133 -0.22 -8.34 19.32
C LYS A 133 -0.46 -9.84 19.17
N ASN A 134 -1.22 -10.42 20.09
CA ASN A 134 -1.58 -11.83 20.05
C ASN A 134 -3.10 -11.99 19.97
N ILE A 135 -3.56 -12.97 19.19
CA ILE A 135 -4.98 -13.35 19.08
C ILE A 135 -5.08 -14.86 19.28
N LYS A 136 -5.89 -15.29 20.24
CA LYS A 136 -6.24 -16.70 20.44
C LYS A 136 -7.40 -17.09 19.54
N VAL A 137 -7.18 -18.03 18.64
CA VAL A 137 -8.22 -18.60 17.78
C VAL A 137 -8.63 -19.94 18.34
N TYR A 138 -9.93 -20.13 18.56
CA TYR A 138 -10.54 -21.35 19.13
C TYR A 138 -11.57 -21.99 18.20
#